data_AF-A0A1I4ABU4-F1
#
_entry.id   AF-A0A1I4ABU4-F1
#
_cell.length_a   1.000
_cell.length_b   1.000
_cell.length_c   1.000
_cell.angle_alpha   90.00
_cell.angle_beta   90.00
_cell.angle_gamma   90.00
#
_symmetry.space_group_name_H-M   'P 1'
#
loop_
_entity.id
_entity.type
_entity.pdbx_description
1 polymer ?
#
loop_
_entity_poly.entity_id
_entity_poly.type
_entity_poly.pdbx_seq_one_letter_code
_entity_poly.pdbx_strand_id
1 'polypeptide(L)'
;MEKKLYEYHMDETANLFLLIKSAEEKTTRNGKPYLAFTFQDTSGEMSANFWDASEEDIKMFRAGTVVKVSGKREEYKGSPQLRINSIRLAADGEPANPELYVERAPIKKEKMIEQFNKTIFDITNANMNRIVRHVMNKYQKDFFQSPAAKTNHHAFLGGLAFHTISMLGIARSITDQYKFLDQSLLFSGLILHDIGKVIELTGPTATEYTLEGKLIGHIVIVHEEISKACQQLKIDETNEDVILLKHMVLAHHGEYEYGSPVRPQVPEAEVLYYIDQIDARLNMMQSAMNKTEKGSFSDRIWAMENRSFYKSNLSDLSL
;
A
#
# COMPACT_ATOMS: atom_id res chain seq x y z
N MET A 1 25.88 10.97 -2.20
CA MET A 1 24.43 10.81 -1.94
C MET A 1 24.15 11.52 -0.63
N GLU A 2 23.17 12.41 -0.59
CA GLU A 2 22.71 12.99 0.67
C GLU A 2 22.07 11.87 1.53
N LYS A 3 22.22 11.95 2.85
CA LYS A 3 21.59 11.00 3.78
C LYS A 3 20.06 11.08 3.64
N LYS A 4 19.37 9.96 3.79
CA LYS A 4 17.90 9.87 3.83
C LYS A 4 17.36 10.04 5.25
N LEU A 5 16.07 10.31 5.37
CA LEU A 5 15.34 10.59 6.62
C LEU A 5 15.63 9.58 7.73
N TYR A 6 15.58 8.27 7.44
CA TYR A 6 15.85 7.22 8.42
C TYR A 6 17.34 6.87 8.60
N GLU A 7 18.24 7.49 7.84
CA GLU A 7 19.70 7.35 7.97
C GLU A 7 20.32 8.35 8.97
N TYR A 8 19.53 9.32 9.44
CA TYR A 8 19.90 10.21 10.54
C TYR A 8 19.66 9.52 11.87
N HIS A 9 20.64 9.57 12.77
CA HIS A 9 20.48 9.03 14.13
C HIS A 9 19.59 9.94 14.98
N MET A 10 19.15 9.43 16.13
CA MET A 10 18.50 10.27 17.14
C MET A 10 19.41 11.43 17.51
N ASP A 11 18.79 12.58 17.71
CA ASP A 11 19.42 13.85 17.98
C ASP A 11 20.30 14.45 16.87
N GLU A 12 20.41 13.79 15.71
CA GLU A 12 21.14 14.34 14.56
C GLU A 12 20.31 15.44 13.86
N THR A 13 20.99 16.51 13.41
CA THR A 13 20.36 17.57 12.63
C THR A 13 20.32 17.18 11.15
N ALA A 14 19.10 17.10 10.61
CA ALA A 14 18.82 16.81 9.21
C ALA A 14 18.55 18.11 8.43
N ASN A 15 19.09 18.18 7.21
CA ASN A 15 18.79 19.22 6.23
C ASN A 15 18.43 18.52 4.92
N LEU A 16 17.13 18.36 4.66
CA LEU A 16 16.64 17.44 3.63
C LEU A 16 15.56 18.08 2.78
N PHE A 17 15.44 17.61 1.53
CA PHE A 17 14.20 17.75 0.79
C PHE A 17 13.29 16.57 1.12
N LEU A 18 12.03 16.86 1.45
CA LEU A 18 11.04 15.87 1.83
C LEU A 18 9.73 16.18 1.12
N LEU A 19 9.00 15.13 0.75
CA LEU A 19 7.62 15.25 0.30
C LEU A 19 6.71 15.44 1.51
N ILE A 20 5.81 16.43 1.45
CA ILE A 20 4.67 16.49 2.37
C ILE A 20 3.67 15.41 1.92
N LYS A 21 3.62 14.28 2.63
CA LYS A 21 2.62 13.24 2.38
C LYS A 21 1.25 13.69 2.89
N SER A 22 1.20 14.30 4.06
CA SER A 22 -0.01 14.89 4.65
C SER A 22 0.32 16.17 5.40
N ALA A 23 -0.62 17.12 5.40
CA ALA A 23 -0.59 18.35 6.18
C ALA A 23 -1.99 18.58 6.76
N GLU A 24 -2.16 18.31 8.06
CA GLU A 24 -3.43 18.47 8.75
C GLU A 24 -3.39 19.71 9.63
N GLU A 25 -4.30 20.66 9.41
CA GLU A 25 -4.51 21.77 10.33
C GLU A 25 -5.14 21.25 11.63
N LYS A 26 -4.46 21.51 12.74
CA LYS A 26 -4.91 21.14 14.09
C LYS A 26 -4.78 22.33 15.03
N THR A 27 -5.47 22.23 16.15
CA THR A 27 -5.44 23.27 17.18
C THR A 27 -4.84 22.72 18.46
N THR A 28 -3.94 23.49 19.07
CA THR A 28 -3.41 23.20 20.41
C THR A 28 -4.52 23.31 21.46
N ARG A 29 -4.27 22.82 22.68
CA ARG A 29 -5.19 23.01 23.82
C ARG A 29 -5.51 24.48 24.11
N ASN A 30 -4.62 25.40 23.72
CA ASN A 30 -4.77 26.83 23.95
C ASN A 30 -5.38 27.57 22.74
N GLY A 31 -5.95 26.85 21.77
CA GLY A 31 -6.63 27.47 20.61
C GLY A 31 -5.71 27.91 19.48
N LYS A 32 -4.39 27.76 19.60
CA LYS A 32 -3.45 28.13 18.53
C LYS A 32 -3.39 27.08 17.42
N PRO A 33 -3.44 27.47 16.13
CA PRO A 33 -3.29 26.56 15.00
C PRO A 33 -1.85 26.04 14.88
N TYR A 34 -1.73 24.82 14.37
CA TYR A 34 -0.48 24.19 13.96
C TYR A 34 -0.73 23.21 12.81
N LEU A 35 0.29 22.92 12.01
CA LEU A 35 0.23 21.89 10.99
C LEU A 35 0.87 20.61 11.52
N ALA A 36 0.11 19.52 11.52
CA ALA A 36 0.63 18.17 11.73
C ALA A 36 1.02 17.58 10.38
N PHE A 37 2.32 17.44 10.15
CA PHE A 37 2.87 16.89 8.93
C PHE A 37 3.19 15.40 9.06
N THR A 38 3.06 14.71 7.92
CA THR A 38 3.80 13.48 7.65
C THR A 38 4.75 13.78 6.51
N PHE A 39 6.05 13.78 6.77
CA PHE A 39 7.07 13.90 5.74
C PHE A 39 7.46 12.53 5.22
N GLN A 40 7.88 12.48 3.96
CA GLN A 40 8.27 11.25 3.29
C GLN A 40 9.52 11.45 2.42
N ASP A 41 10.38 10.44 2.43
CA ASP A 41 11.34 10.17 1.36
C ASP A 41 11.37 8.66 1.04
N THR A 42 12.33 8.22 0.21
CA THR A 42 12.46 6.79 -0.16
C THR A 42 12.91 5.87 0.98
N SER A 43 13.25 6.39 2.15
CA SER A 43 13.54 5.60 3.36
C SER A 43 12.31 5.43 4.27
N GLY A 44 11.26 6.22 4.06
CA GLY A 44 9.97 6.08 4.73
C GLY A 44 9.36 7.42 5.17
N GLU A 45 8.45 7.33 6.13
CA GLU A 45 7.65 8.45 6.63
C GLU A 45 7.99 8.83 8.06
N MET A 46 7.98 10.12 8.39
CA MET A 46 8.16 10.61 9.77
C MET A 46 7.20 11.74 10.08
N SER A 47 6.61 11.71 11.28
CA SER A 47 5.73 12.78 11.74
C SER A 47 6.53 14.05 12.06
N ALA A 48 5.89 15.21 11.97
CA ALA A 48 6.42 16.48 12.45
C ALA A 48 5.27 17.43 12.81
N ASN A 49 5.50 18.34 13.77
CA ASN A 49 4.56 19.41 14.08
C ASN A 49 5.19 20.76 13.77
N PHE A 50 4.50 21.57 12.97
CA PHE A 50 4.85 22.96 12.71
C PHE A 50 3.91 23.88 13.50
N TRP A 51 4.44 24.38 14.62
CA TRP A 51 3.70 25.16 15.60
C TRP A 51 3.48 26.61 15.15
N ASP A 52 2.45 27.24 15.71
CA ASP A 52 2.10 28.65 15.45
C ASP A 52 1.92 28.95 13.94
N ALA A 53 1.32 28.02 13.20
CA ALA A 53 1.14 28.12 11.74
C ALA A 53 0.20 29.28 11.37
N SER A 54 0.62 30.14 10.44
CA SER A 54 -0.21 31.20 9.89
C SER A 54 -1.19 30.68 8.82
N GLU A 55 -2.19 31.48 8.44
CA GLU A 55 -3.05 31.14 7.31
C GLU A 55 -2.29 31.00 5.98
N GLU A 56 -1.18 31.74 5.82
CA GLU A 56 -0.31 31.64 4.64
C GLU A 56 0.44 30.30 4.63
N ASP A 57 0.96 29.87 5.78
CA ASP A 57 1.62 28.57 5.93
C ASP A 57 0.68 27.42 5.59
N ILE A 58 -0.56 27.46 6.08
CA ILE A 58 -1.59 26.44 5.81
C ILE A 58 -1.91 26.37 4.31
N LYS A 59 -1.96 27.52 3.62
CA LYS A 59 -2.20 27.55 2.18
C LYS A 59 -0.99 27.06 1.38
N MET A 60 0.21 27.32 1.87
CA MET A 60 1.49 27.03 1.21
C MET A 60 1.91 25.57 1.36
N PHE A 61 1.87 25.02 2.56
CA PHE A 61 2.37 23.67 2.87
C PHE A 61 1.27 22.63 2.71
N ARG A 62 1.06 22.18 1.47
CA ARG A 62 0.05 21.18 1.12
C ARG A 62 0.65 19.82 0.83
N ALA A 63 -0.15 18.78 1.02
CA ALA A 63 0.18 17.43 0.58
C ALA A 63 0.55 17.41 -0.92
N GLY A 64 1.54 16.61 -1.29
CA GLY A 64 2.05 16.50 -2.65
C GLY A 64 3.13 17.53 -3.01
N THR A 65 3.50 18.44 -2.11
CA THR A 65 4.57 19.43 -2.35
C THR A 65 5.89 18.98 -1.74
N VAL A 66 7.01 19.36 -2.37
CA VAL A 66 8.35 19.11 -1.84
C VAL A 66 8.85 20.35 -1.10
N VAL A 67 9.31 20.13 0.13
CA VAL A 67 9.85 21.16 1.01
C VAL A 67 11.30 20.86 1.37
N LYS A 68 12.07 21.91 1.59
CA LYS A 68 13.36 21.83 2.27
C LYS A 68 13.13 22.02 3.77
N VAL A 69 13.50 21.02 4.56
CA VAL A 69 13.34 21.00 6.02
C VAL A 69 14.71 20.95 6.68
N SER A 70 14.95 21.87 7.60
CA SER A 70 16.01 21.76 8.60
C SER A 70 15.36 21.37 9.92
N GLY A 71 15.85 20.31 10.56
CA GLY A 71 15.23 19.82 11.78
C GLY A 71 16.10 18.82 12.51
N LYS A 72 15.65 18.40 13.69
CA LYS A 72 16.33 17.41 14.52
C LYS A 72 15.43 16.18 14.68
N ARG A 73 15.97 14.98 14.49
CA ARG A 73 15.22 13.74 14.75
C ARG A 73 15.15 13.51 16.26
N GLU A 74 13.95 13.45 16.79
CA GLU A 74 13.69 13.25 18.22
C GLU A 74 12.69 12.12 18.43
N GLU A 75 12.53 11.69 19.68
CA GLU A 75 11.52 10.73 20.08
C GLU A 75 10.34 11.45 20.74
N TYR A 76 9.12 11.15 20.30
CA TYR A 76 7.90 11.61 20.93
C TYR A 76 6.97 10.43 21.23
N LYS A 77 6.71 10.17 22.51
CA LYS A 77 5.88 9.05 23.00
C LYS A 77 6.33 7.68 22.48
N GLY A 78 7.64 7.45 22.36
CA GLY A 78 8.18 6.19 21.88
C GLY A 78 8.10 6.02 20.35
N SER A 79 8.02 7.11 19.60
CA SER A 79 8.08 7.08 18.13
C SER A 79 8.93 8.23 17.58
N PRO A 80 9.70 8.02 16.50
CA PRO A 80 10.46 9.07 15.85
C PRO A 80 9.59 10.22 15.32
N GLN A 81 10.02 11.44 15.58
CA GLN A 81 9.42 12.68 15.09
C GLN A 81 10.51 13.65 14.65
N LEU A 82 10.29 14.37 13.56
CA LEU A 82 11.18 15.43 13.12
C LEU A 82 10.75 16.75 13.77
N ARG A 83 11.57 17.30 14.67
CA ARG A 83 11.37 18.66 15.18
C ARG A 83 11.87 19.65 14.14
N ILE A 84 10.95 20.45 13.60
CA ILE A 84 11.24 21.44 12.55
C ILE A 84 11.94 22.66 13.17
N ASN A 85 13.11 23.01 12.63
CA ASN A 85 13.79 24.28 12.90
C ASN A 85 13.46 25.32 11.82
N SER A 86 13.41 24.89 10.55
CA SER A 86 13.00 25.73 9.43
C SER A 86 12.39 24.90 8.30
N ILE A 87 11.40 25.44 7.60
CA ILE A 87 10.76 24.81 6.46
C ILE A 87 10.50 25.84 5.36
N ARG A 88 10.69 25.45 4.10
CA ARG A 88 10.27 26.24 2.92
C ARG A 88 9.97 25.33 1.75
N LEU A 89 9.23 25.83 0.76
CA LEU A 89 9.10 25.15 -0.53
C LEU A 89 10.47 24.99 -1.22
N ALA A 90 10.63 23.93 -2.00
CA ALA A 90 11.74 23.81 -2.93
C ALA A 90 11.72 24.96 -3.95
N ALA A 91 12.86 25.60 -4.17
CA ALA A 91 13.02 26.72 -5.09
C ALA A 91 13.31 26.22 -6.53
N ASP A 92 13.27 27.13 -7.50
CA ASP A 92 13.68 26.82 -8.87
C ASP A 92 15.12 26.31 -8.92
N GLY A 93 15.32 25.18 -9.60
CA GLY A 93 16.61 24.48 -9.67
C GLY A 93 16.87 23.50 -8.52
N GLU A 94 16.03 23.45 -7.49
CA GLU A 94 16.06 22.42 -6.45
C GLU A 94 15.19 21.21 -6.84
N PRO A 95 15.42 20.01 -6.26
CA PRO A 95 14.70 18.79 -6.63
C PRO A 95 13.25 18.80 -6.12
N ALA A 96 12.38 19.54 -6.81
CA ALA A 96 10.98 19.76 -6.43
C ALA A 96 10.01 18.67 -6.93
N ASN A 97 10.46 17.68 -7.70
CA ASN A 97 9.60 16.61 -8.21
C ASN A 97 9.23 15.63 -7.07
N PRO A 98 7.93 15.50 -6.70
CA PRO A 98 7.48 14.58 -5.65
C PRO A 98 7.88 13.12 -5.88
N GLU A 99 7.93 12.66 -7.14
CA GLU A 99 8.22 11.25 -7.48
C GLU A 99 9.62 10.78 -7.04
N LEU A 100 10.53 11.72 -6.74
CA LEU A 100 11.87 11.43 -6.23
C LEU A 100 11.86 10.97 -4.76
N TYR A 101 10.78 11.25 -4.03
CA TYR A 101 10.63 11.01 -2.60
C TYR A 101 9.58 9.92 -2.29
N VAL A 102 8.90 9.39 -3.30
CA VAL A 102 7.91 8.33 -3.13
C VAL A 102 8.62 6.98 -3.01
N GLU A 103 8.27 6.19 -1.98
CA GLU A 103 8.74 4.81 -1.84
C GLU A 103 8.25 3.98 -3.05
N ARG A 104 8.99 2.94 -3.43
CA ARG A 104 8.69 2.14 -4.63
C ARG A 104 8.77 0.66 -4.31
N ALA A 105 8.07 -0.15 -5.10
CA ALA A 105 8.22 -1.60 -5.04
C ALA A 105 9.70 -2.02 -5.15
N PRO A 106 10.13 -3.04 -4.39
CA PRO A 106 11.53 -3.49 -4.35
C PRO A 106 11.96 -4.23 -5.62
N ILE A 107 11.03 -4.49 -6.55
CA ILE A 107 11.29 -5.09 -7.84
C ILE A 107 10.87 -4.16 -8.98
N LYS A 108 11.59 -4.22 -10.10
CA LYS A 108 11.31 -3.41 -11.28
C LYS A 108 9.95 -3.77 -11.89
N LYS A 109 9.28 -2.77 -12.47
CA LYS A 109 7.97 -2.91 -13.13
C LYS A 109 7.99 -4.00 -14.22
N GLU A 110 9.07 -4.10 -14.99
CA GLU A 110 9.18 -5.08 -16.07
C GLU A 110 9.15 -6.51 -15.53
N LYS A 111 9.82 -6.76 -14.40
CA LYS A 111 9.81 -8.05 -13.72
C LYS A 111 8.42 -8.37 -13.15
N MET A 112 7.73 -7.35 -12.63
CA MET A 112 6.35 -7.52 -12.18
C MET A 112 5.42 -7.93 -13.32
N ILE A 113 5.54 -7.27 -14.48
CA ILE A 113 4.76 -7.61 -15.69
C ILE A 113 5.08 -9.04 -16.17
N GLU A 114 6.35 -9.44 -16.16
CA GLU A 114 6.75 -10.80 -16.56
C GLU A 114 6.10 -11.87 -15.66
N GLN A 115 6.22 -11.72 -14.34
CA GLN A 115 5.65 -12.65 -13.37
C GLN A 115 4.12 -12.70 -13.46
N PHE A 116 3.49 -11.53 -13.66
CA PHE A 116 2.06 -11.43 -13.87
C PHE A 116 1.62 -12.19 -15.13
N ASN A 117 2.27 -11.95 -16.27
CA ASN A 117 1.94 -12.60 -17.53
C ASN A 117 2.09 -14.12 -17.44
N LYS A 118 3.12 -14.61 -16.73
CA LYS A 118 3.29 -16.05 -16.46
C LYS A 118 2.09 -16.63 -15.73
N THR A 119 1.60 -15.98 -14.68
CA THR A 119 0.41 -16.41 -13.93
C THR A 119 -0.85 -16.46 -14.80
N ILE A 120 -1.02 -15.52 -15.73
CA ILE A 120 -2.17 -15.55 -16.63
C ILE A 120 -2.18 -16.81 -17.51
N PHE A 121 -1.03 -17.38 -17.86
CA PHE A 121 -0.98 -18.67 -18.59
C PHE A 121 -1.38 -19.87 -17.73
N ASP A 122 -1.25 -19.76 -16.41
CA ASP A 122 -1.58 -20.82 -15.47
C ASP A 122 -3.09 -20.89 -15.15
N ILE A 123 -3.87 -19.90 -15.58
CA ILE A 123 -5.34 -19.89 -15.46
C ILE A 123 -5.92 -20.63 -16.68
N THR A 124 -6.29 -21.89 -16.48
CA THR A 124 -6.78 -22.79 -17.54
C THR A 124 -8.29 -22.71 -17.73
N ASN A 125 -9.07 -22.26 -16.74
CA ASN A 125 -10.50 -21.98 -16.92
C ASN A 125 -10.68 -20.83 -17.92
N ALA A 126 -11.44 -21.08 -19.00
CA ALA A 126 -11.58 -20.16 -20.12
C ALA A 126 -12.33 -18.86 -19.76
N ASN A 127 -13.42 -18.93 -18.97
CA ASN A 127 -14.18 -17.74 -18.60
C ASN A 127 -13.36 -16.85 -17.67
N MET A 128 -12.76 -17.43 -16.62
CA MET A 128 -11.90 -16.71 -15.69
C MET A 128 -10.72 -16.05 -16.40
N ASN A 129 -10.01 -16.78 -17.28
CA ASN A 129 -8.88 -16.22 -18.03
C ASN A 129 -9.31 -15.00 -18.86
N ARG A 130 -10.44 -15.11 -19.57
CA ARG A 130 -10.97 -14.02 -20.40
C ARG A 130 -11.38 -12.81 -19.56
N ILE A 131 -12.05 -13.02 -18.42
CA ILE A 131 -12.45 -11.96 -17.48
C ILE A 131 -11.21 -11.26 -16.93
N VAL A 132 -10.24 -12.02 -16.40
CA VAL A 132 -9.00 -11.47 -15.84
C VAL A 132 -8.26 -10.64 -16.88
N ARG A 133 -8.03 -11.19 -18.08
CA ARG A 133 -7.37 -10.45 -19.17
C ARG A 133 -8.11 -9.17 -19.54
N HIS A 134 -9.45 -9.23 -19.62
CA HIS A 134 -10.25 -8.08 -20.00
C HIS A 134 -10.15 -6.94 -18.98
N VAL A 135 -10.35 -7.25 -17.70
CA VAL A 135 -10.24 -6.28 -16.60
C VAL A 135 -8.82 -5.72 -16.52
N MET A 136 -7.81 -6.58 -16.64
CA MET A 136 -6.41 -6.17 -16.55
C MET A 136 -5.97 -5.32 -17.74
N ASN A 137 -6.43 -5.61 -18.96
CA ASN A 137 -6.15 -4.74 -20.12
C ASN A 137 -6.72 -3.34 -19.92
N LYS A 138 -7.87 -3.20 -19.25
CA LYS A 138 -8.48 -1.91 -18.93
C LYS A 138 -7.68 -1.12 -17.89
N TYR A 139 -7.17 -1.78 -16.86
CA TYR A 139 -6.52 -1.12 -15.71
C TYR A 139 -5.00 -1.30 -15.63
N GLN A 140 -4.36 -1.86 -16.66
CA GLN A 140 -2.96 -2.29 -16.60
C GLN A 140 -2.03 -1.18 -16.13
N LYS A 141 -2.15 0.01 -16.73
CA LYS A 141 -1.27 1.13 -16.43
C LYS A 141 -1.36 1.51 -14.95
N ASP A 142 -2.57 1.68 -14.45
CA ASP A 142 -2.85 2.14 -13.10
C ASP A 142 -2.50 1.04 -12.08
N PHE A 143 -2.80 -0.23 -12.37
CA PHE A 143 -2.44 -1.36 -11.49
C PHE A 143 -0.93 -1.40 -11.13
N PHE A 144 -0.05 -1.16 -12.11
CA PHE A 144 1.40 -1.15 -11.89
C PHE A 144 1.93 0.17 -11.31
N GLN A 145 1.08 1.16 -11.07
CA GLN A 145 1.46 2.47 -10.51
C GLN A 145 0.77 2.76 -9.18
N SER A 146 -0.41 2.20 -8.94
CA SER A 146 -1.20 2.45 -7.74
C SER A 146 -0.55 1.85 -6.49
N PRO A 147 -0.72 2.52 -5.33
CA PRO A 147 -0.44 1.91 -4.04
C PRO A 147 -1.51 0.87 -3.71
N ALA A 148 -1.20 -0.11 -2.85
CA ALA A 148 -2.19 -1.06 -2.36
C ALA A 148 -3.00 -0.51 -1.17
N ALA A 149 -2.54 0.57 -0.54
CA ALA A 149 -3.23 1.20 0.58
C ALA A 149 -2.88 2.68 0.66
N LYS A 150 -3.77 3.47 1.28
CA LYS A 150 -3.48 4.87 1.63
C LYS A 150 -2.35 4.96 2.68
N THR A 151 -2.40 4.06 3.65
CA THR A 151 -1.44 3.93 4.76
C THR A 151 -1.19 2.45 5.02
N ASN A 152 -0.03 2.11 5.58
CA ASN A 152 0.39 0.75 5.96
C ASN A 152 1.00 -0.07 4.82
N HIS A 153 0.57 -1.33 4.65
CA HIS A 153 1.20 -2.30 3.78
C HIS A 153 1.13 -1.84 2.32
N HIS A 154 2.26 -1.95 1.62
CA HIS A 154 2.33 -1.62 0.19
C HIS A 154 1.79 -0.21 -0.19
N ALA A 155 1.86 0.76 0.73
CA ALA A 155 1.44 2.15 0.53
C ALA A 155 2.49 2.97 -0.26
N PHE A 156 2.94 2.42 -1.39
CA PHE A 156 4.01 2.96 -2.22
C PHE A 156 3.76 2.78 -3.72
N LEU A 157 4.54 3.45 -4.57
CA LEU A 157 4.39 3.40 -6.02
C LEU A 157 4.56 1.95 -6.53
N GLY A 158 3.54 1.44 -7.23
CA GLY A 158 3.49 0.05 -7.71
C GLY A 158 3.25 -0.98 -6.62
N GLY A 159 2.81 -0.54 -5.43
CA GLY A 159 2.54 -1.41 -4.29
C GLY A 159 1.43 -2.42 -4.55
N LEU A 160 0.38 -2.02 -5.27
CA LEU A 160 -0.74 -2.91 -5.63
C LEU A 160 -0.26 -4.13 -6.43
N ALA A 161 0.48 -3.89 -7.51
CA ALA A 161 1.04 -4.98 -8.31
C ALA A 161 2.04 -5.85 -7.53
N PHE A 162 2.89 -5.23 -6.70
CA PHE A 162 3.86 -5.97 -5.90
C PHE A 162 3.17 -6.88 -4.87
N HIS A 163 2.14 -6.38 -4.20
CA HIS A 163 1.29 -7.13 -3.28
C HIS A 163 0.69 -8.37 -3.96
N THR A 164 -0.05 -8.17 -5.06
CA THR A 164 -0.65 -9.27 -5.84
C THR A 164 0.38 -10.32 -6.27
N ILE A 165 1.57 -9.90 -6.71
CA ILE A 165 2.62 -10.82 -7.16
C ILE A 165 3.23 -11.61 -6.01
N SER A 166 3.43 -10.96 -4.86
CA SER A 166 3.91 -11.63 -3.64
C SER A 166 2.92 -12.71 -3.20
N MET A 167 1.63 -12.36 -3.15
CA MET A 167 0.56 -13.30 -2.85
C MET A 167 0.52 -14.48 -3.83
N LEU A 168 0.68 -14.22 -5.14
CA LEU A 168 0.76 -15.29 -6.16
C LEU A 168 1.96 -16.22 -5.94
N GLY A 169 3.09 -15.71 -5.42
CA GLY A 169 4.23 -16.52 -5.02
C GLY A 169 3.89 -17.48 -3.86
N ILE A 170 3.18 -16.99 -2.85
CA ILE A 170 2.69 -17.81 -1.73
C ILE A 170 1.67 -18.84 -2.24
N ALA A 171 0.72 -18.40 -3.07
CA ALA A 171 -0.33 -19.24 -3.65
C ALA A 171 0.24 -20.43 -4.41
N ARG A 172 1.29 -20.22 -5.23
CA ARG A 172 1.99 -21.29 -5.95
C ARG A 172 2.53 -22.36 -5.00
N SER A 173 3.16 -21.93 -3.90
CA SER A 173 3.69 -22.86 -2.89
C SER A 173 2.58 -23.66 -2.22
N ILE A 174 1.43 -23.01 -1.95
CA ILE A 174 0.26 -23.67 -1.35
C ILE A 174 -0.38 -24.66 -2.33
N THR A 175 -0.58 -24.29 -3.60
CA THR A 175 -1.13 -25.19 -4.63
C THR A 175 -0.15 -26.31 -5.01
N ASP A 176 1.14 -26.12 -4.78
CA ASP A 176 2.13 -27.19 -4.91
C ASP A 176 1.97 -28.27 -3.85
N GLN A 177 1.61 -27.88 -2.63
CA GLN A 177 1.37 -28.80 -1.52
C GLN A 177 -0.06 -29.38 -1.52
N TYR A 178 -1.07 -28.55 -1.79
CA TYR A 178 -2.49 -28.89 -1.64
C TYR A 178 -3.19 -28.96 -3.01
N LYS A 179 -3.09 -30.12 -3.65
CA LYS A 179 -3.59 -30.37 -5.02
C LYS A 179 -5.11 -30.38 -5.17
N PHE A 180 -5.87 -30.30 -4.08
CA PHE A 180 -7.32 -30.21 -4.13
C PHE A 180 -7.82 -28.79 -4.45
N LEU A 181 -6.95 -27.78 -4.35
CA LEU A 181 -7.27 -26.39 -4.66
C LEU A 181 -7.32 -26.17 -6.17
N ASP A 182 -8.37 -25.50 -6.63
CA ASP A 182 -8.45 -25.00 -8.00
C ASP A 182 -7.50 -23.82 -8.20
N GLN A 183 -6.40 -24.08 -8.88
CA GLN A 183 -5.38 -23.10 -9.19
C GLN A 183 -5.91 -21.94 -10.05
N SER A 184 -6.82 -22.21 -10.99
CA SER A 184 -7.40 -21.17 -11.85
C SER A 184 -8.27 -20.21 -11.05
N LEU A 185 -9.11 -20.74 -10.16
CA LEU A 185 -9.96 -19.94 -9.28
C LEU A 185 -9.12 -19.10 -8.32
N LEU A 186 -8.16 -19.72 -7.62
CA LEU A 186 -7.30 -19.01 -6.66
C LEU A 186 -6.49 -17.89 -7.33
N PHE A 187 -5.84 -18.17 -8.46
CA PHE A 187 -5.00 -17.17 -9.14
C PHE A 187 -5.86 -16.05 -9.74
N SER A 188 -7.04 -16.36 -10.26
CA SER A 188 -7.96 -15.34 -10.81
C SER A 188 -8.52 -14.45 -9.70
N GLY A 189 -8.90 -15.03 -8.56
CA GLY A 189 -9.31 -14.28 -7.38
C GLY A 189 -8.20 -13.36 -6.87
N LEU A 190 -6.98 -13.87 -6.73
CA LEU A 190 -5.81 -13.09 -6.30
C LEU A 190 -5.49 -11.93 -7.23
N ILE A 191 -5.59 -12.11 -8.54
CA ILE A 191 -5.33 -11.02 -9.49
C ILE A 191 -6.40 -9.92 -9.40
N LEU A 192 -7.65 -10.30 -9.15
CA LEU A 192 -8.78 -9.37 -9.22
C LEU A 192 -9.15 -8.75 -7.87
N HIS A 193 -8.91 -9.39 -6.72
CA HIS A 193 -9.51 -9.01 -5.44
C HIS A 193 -9.40 -7.50 -5.12
N ASP A 194 -8.23 -6.92 -5.41
CA ASP A 194 -7.89 -5.53 -5.11
C ASP A 194 -7.82 -4.61 -6.32
N ILE A 195 -8.16 -5.06 -7.54
CA ILE A 195 -8.02 -4.21 -8.74
C ILE A 195 -8.88 -2.94 -8.64
N GLY A 196 -9.96 -2.98 -7.86
CA GLY A 196 -10.82 -1.82 -7.58
C GLY A 196 -10.10 -0.67 -6.88
N LYS A 197 -8.92 -0.92 -6.29
CA LYS A 197 -8.09 0.13 -5.69
C LYS A 197 -7.60 1.18 -6.69
N VAL A 198 -7.54 0.85 -7.98
CA VAL A 198 -7.24 1.82 -9.04
C VAL A 198 -8.36 2.85 -9.24
N ILE A 199 -9.57 2.58 -8.76
CA ILE A 199 -10.72 3.50 -8.76
C ILE A 199 -10.93 4.07 -7.35
N GLU A 200 -10.69 3.27 -6.31
CA GLU A 200 -10.86 3.67 -4.92
C GLU A 200 -9.91 4.80 -4.50
N LEU A 201 -8.71 4.87 -5.10
CA LEU A 201 -7.62 5.75 -4.70
C LEU A 201 -7.18 6.70 -5.83
N THR A 202 -6.81 7.94 -5.49
CA THR A 202 -6.43 9.00 -6.45
C THR A 202 -5.03 8.83 -7.08
N GLY A 203 -4.18 7.95 -6.55
CA GLY A 203 -2.82 7.68 -7.05
C GLY A 203 -1.77 7.57 -5.93
N PRO A 204 -0.48 7.42 -6.26
CA PRO A 204 0.59 7.14 -5.29
C PRO A 204 1.15 8.38 -4.58
N THR A 205 0.95 9.58 -5.12
CA THR A 205 1.40 10.84 -4.52
C THR A 205 0.28 11.41 -3.67
N ALA A 206 0.49 11.52 -2.35
CA ALA A 206 -0.53 12.02 -1.41
C ALA A 206 -1.89 11.32 -1.60
N THR A 207 -1.87 9.99 -1.55
CA THR A 207 -3.03 9.14 -1.84
C THR A 207 -4.26 9.51 -1.00
N GLU A 208 -5.39 9.71 -1.67
CA GLU A 208 -6.70 9.93 -1.05
C GLU A 208 -7.74 8.96 -1.61
N TYR A 209 -8.83 8.79 -0.87
CA TYR A 209 -9.99 8.07 -1.36
C TYR A 209 -10.75 8.95 -2.37
N THR A 210 -11.15 8.37 -3.49
CA THR A 210 -12.12 8.99 -4.40
C THR A 210 -13.51 9.00 -3.77
N LEU A 211 -14.44 9.78 -4.34
CA LEU A 211 -15.83 9.77 -3.89
C LEU A 211 -16.44 8.36 -3.99
N GLU A 212 -16.20 7.69 -5.12
CA GLU A 212 -16.65 6.31 -5.37
C GLU A 212 -15.99 5.34 -4.39
N GLY A 213 -14.66 5.43 -4.22
CA GLY A 213 -13.93 4.62 -3.25
C GLY A 213 -14.46 4.76 -1.83
N LYS A 214 -14.77 5.99 -1.40
CA LYS A 214 -15.25 6.26 -0.04
C LYS A 214 -16.70 5.81 0.19
N LEU A 215 -17.55 5.82 -0.83
CA LEU A 215 -18.97 5.46 -0.71
C LEU A 215 -19.27 4.01 -1.04
N ILE A 216 -18.49 3.39 -1.93
CA ILE A 216 -18.74 2.05 -2.49
C ILE A 216 -17.70 1.03 -2.02
N GLY A 217 -16.42 1.41 -2.04
CA GLY A 217 -15.30 0.54 -1.70
C GLY A 217 -14.90 -0.44 -2.82
N HIS A 218 -13.62 -0.82 -2.84
CA HIS A 218 -13.04 -1.61 -3.92
C HIS A 218 -13.70 -2.98 -4.12
N ILE A 219 -14.14 -3.67 -3.06
CA ILE A 219 -14.76 -5.01 -3.18
C ILE A 219 -15.96 -5.00 -4.13
N VAL A 220 -16.86 -4.04 -3.94
CA VAL A 220 -18.07 -3.89 -4.75
C VAL A 220 -17.71 -3.43 -6.17
N ILE A 221 -16.74 -2.52 -6.29
CA ILE A 221 -16.21 -2.05 -7.58
C ILE A 221 -15.69 -3.24 -8.40
N VAL A 222 -14.89 -4.14 -7.80
CA VAL A 222 -14.36 -5.31 -8.51
C VAL A 222 -15.48 -6.27 -8.93
N HIS A 223 -16.45 -6.53 -8.05
CA HIS A 223 -17.62 -7.34 -8.39
C HIS A 223 -18.39 -6.77 -9.59
N GLU A 224 -18.56 -5.45 -9.66
CA GLU A 224 -19.19 -4.78 -10.79
C GLU A 224 -18.34 -4.87 -12.06
N GLU A 225 -17.01 -4.72 -11.97
CA GLU A 225 -16.11 -4.85 -13.12
C GLU A 225 -16.07 -6.26 -13.68
N ILE A 226 -16.18 -7.30 -12.85
CA ILE A 226 -16.37 -8.69 -13.31
C ILE A 226 -17.69 -8.81 -14.08
N SER A 227 -18.78 -8.22 -13.56
CA SER A 227 -20.11 -8.29 -14.20
C SER A 227 -20.12 -7.56 -15.55
N LYS A 228 -19.50 -6.38 -15.63
CA LYS A 228 -19.28 -5.64 -16.89
C LYS A 228 -18.45 -6.44 -17.89
N ALA A 229 -17.38 -7.10 -17.43
CA ALA A 229 -16.56 -7.95 -18.28
C ALA A 229 -17.37 -9.12 -18.85
N CYS A 230 -18.23 -9.76 -18.04
CA CYS A 230 -19.10 -10.84 -18.50
C CYS A 230 -20.04 -10.37 -19.63
N GLN A 231 -20.69 -9.21 -19.46
CA GLN A 231 -21.57 -8.64 -20.48
C GLN A 231 -20.82 -8.35 -21.79
N GLN A 232 -19.65 -7.72 -21.72
CA GLN A 232 -18.87 -7.37 -22.92
C GLN A 232 -18.30 -8.60 -23.64
N LEU A 233 -17.93 -9.62 -22.88
CA LEU A 233 -17.37 -10.87 -23.40
C LEU A 233 -18.45 -11.90 -23.79
N LYS A 234 -19.73 -11.58 -23.56
CA LYS A 234 -20.87 -12.50 -23.75
C LYS A 234 -20.69 -13.81 -22.97
N ILE A 235 -20.21 -13.69 -21.74
CA ILE A 235 -20.10 -14.80 -20.78
C ILE A 235 -21.36 -14.75 -19.91
N ASP A 236 -22.03 -15.88 -19.77
CA ASP A 236 -23.17 -16.01 -18.87
C ASP A 236 -22.68 -15.89 -17.42
N GLU A 237 -23.13 -14.86 -16.71
CA GLU A 237 -22.71 -14.60 -15.35
C GLU A 237 -23.32 -15.55 -14.31
N THR A 238 -24.28 -16.39 -14.74
CA THR A 238 -24.87 -17.45 -13.93
C THR A 238 -24.07 -18.76 -13.99
N ASN A 239 -23.04 -18.82 -14.84
CA ASN A 239 -22.11 -19.95 -14.84
C ASN A 239 -21.41 -20.06 -13.48
N GLU A 240 -21.27 -21.30 -13.01
CA GLU A 240 -20.67 -21.61 -11.71
C GLU A 240 -19.27 -21.01 -11.55
N ASP A 241 -18.42 -21.11 -12.57
CA ASP A 241 -17.06 -20.59 -12.55
C ASP A 241 -17.00 -19.06 -12.36
N VAL A 242 -17.96 -18.32 -12.93
CA VAL A 242 -18.10 -16.86 -12.73
C VAL A 242 -18.63 -16.54 -11.35
N ILE A 243 -19.61 -17.29 -10.85
CA ILE A 243 -20.17 -17.11 -9.49
C ILE A 243 -19.06 -17.33 -8.45
N LEU A 244 -18.27 -18.39 -8.60
CA LEU A 244 -17.13 -18.68 -7.74
C LEU A 244 -16.10 -17.55 -7.79
N LEU A 245 -15.76 -17.02 -8.97
CA LEU A 245 -14.84 -15.89 -9.08
C LEU A 245 -15.37 -14.62 -8.39
N LYS A 246 -16.66 -14.32 -8.52
CA LYS A 246 -17.32 -13.22 -7.79
C LYS A 246 -17.24 -13.47 -6.28
N HIS A 247 -17.44 -14.71 -5.82
CA HIS A 247 -17.32 -15.08 -4.41
C HIS A 247 -15.90 -14.89 -3.86
N MET A 248 -14.86 -15.26 -4.62
CA MET A 248 -13.46 -15.03 -4.23
C MET A 248 -13.22 -13.56 -3.86
N VAL A 249 -13.72 -12.64 -4.69
CA VAL A 249 -13.61 -11.20 -4.45
C VAL A 249 -14.50 -10.76 -3.29
N LEU A 250 -15.75 -11.18 -3.21
CA LEU A 250 -16.66 -10.75 -2.14
C LEU A 250 -16.26 -11.29 -0.75
N ALA A 251 -15.47 -12.37 -0.70
CA ALA A 251 -15.07 -13.02 0.54
C ALA A 251 -13.65 -12.69 1.01
N HIS A 252 -12.86 -11.95 0.23
CA HIS A 252 -11.41 -11.91 0.42
C HIS A 252 -10.94 -11.27 1.73
N HIS A 253 -11.74 -10.38 2.33
CA HIS A 253 -11.47 -9.83 3.66
C HIS A 253 -11.72 -10.84 4.80
N GLY A 254 -12.29 -12.01 4.50
CA GLY A 254 -12.45 -13.15 5.42
C GLY A 254 -13.59 -12.99 6.42
N GLU A 255 -13.60 -11.88 7.15
CA GLU A 255 -14.50 -11.64 8.28
C GLU A 255 -15.35 -10.38 8.08
N TYR A 256 -16.56 -10.40 8.64
CA TYR A 256 -17.48 -9.26 8.58
C TYR A 256 -16.88 -8.02 9.26
N GLU A 257 -16.14 -8.23 10.36
CA GLU A 257 -15.44 -7.19 11.12
C GLU A 257 -14.32 -6.53 10.32
N TYR A 258 -13.80 -7.22 9.30
CA TYR A 258 -12.82 -6.68 8.35
C TYR A 258 -13.48 -6.05 7.12
N GLY A 259 -14.81 -5.96 7.11
CA GLY A 259 -15.59 -5.35 6.03
C GLY A 259 -15.90 -6.31 4.89
N SER A 260 -15.72 -7.62 5.08
CA SER A 260 -16.10 -8.63 4.08
C SER A 260 -17.62 -8.71 3.93
N PRO A 261 -18.20 -8.57 2.72
CA PRO A 261 -19.64 -8.78 2.49
C PRO A 261 -20.12 -10.19 2.87
N VAL A 262 -19.30 -11.20 2.59
CA VAL A 262 -19.55 -12.61 2.92
C VAL A 262 -18.27 -13.24 3.46
N ARG A 263 -18.39 -14.36 4.18
CA ARG A 263 -17.23 -15.15 4.59
C ARG A 263 -16.78 -16.09 3.46
N PRO A 264 -15.53 -16.55 3.45
CA PRO A 264 -15.11 -17.64 2.58
C PRO A 264 -15.99 -18.87 2.75
N GLN A 265 -16.37 -19.48 1.62
CA GLN A 265 -17.22 -20.68 1.56
C GLN A 265 -16.67 -21.73 0.59
N VAL A 266 -15.52 -21.44 -0.02
CA VAL A 266 -14.76 -22.37 -0.84
C VAL A 266 -13.30 -22.32 -0.38
N PRO A 267 -12.55 -23.43 -0.49
CA PRO A 267 -11.18 -23.52 0.02
C PRO A 267 -10.25 -22.44 -0.53
N GLU A 268 -10.40 -22.08 -1.81
CA GLU A 268 -9.60 -21.07 -2.48
C GLU A 268 -9.82 -19.69 -1.87
N ALA A 269 -11.05 -19.35 -1.49
CA ALA A 269 -11.36 -18.06 -0.87
C ALA A 269 -10.75 -17.97 0.54
N GLU A 270 -10.78 -19.08 1.30
CA GLU A 270 -10.16 -19.17 2.62
C GLU A 270 -8.63 -18.99 2.51
N VAL A 271 -8.02 -19.67 1.54
CA VAL A 271 -6.59 -19.54 1.24
C VAL A 271 -6.26 -18.12 0.79
N LEU A 272 -7.06 -17.50 -0.08
CA LEU A 272 -6.84 -16.13 -0.54
C LEU A 272 -6.81 -15.17 0.65
N TYR A 273 -7.81 -15.23 1.53
CA TYR A 273 -7.87 -14.41 2.74
C TYR A 273 -6.61 -14.56 3.62
N TYR A 274 -6.15 -15.79 3.87
CA TYR A 274 -4.93 -15.98 4.65
C TYR A 274 -3.66 -15.50 3.93
N ILE A 275 -3.57 -15.70 2.62
CA ILE A 275 -2.43 -15.21 1.83
C ILE A 275 -2.35 -13.68 1.92
N ASP A 276 -3.48 -13.00 1.77
CA ASP A 276 -3.58 -11.54 1.92
C ASP A 276 -3.07 -11.09 3.29
N GLN A 277 -3.60 -11.71 4.35
CA GLN A 277 -3.19 -11.42 5.72
C GLN A 277 -1.70 -11.70 5.97
N ILE A 278 -1.16 -12.78 5.41
CA ILE A 278 0.28 -13.09 5.52
C ILE A 278 1.10 -12.01 4.85
N ASP A 279 0.80 -11.66 3.60
CA ASP A 279 1.57 -10.69 2.83
C ASP A 279 1.52 -9.29 3.47
N ALA A 280 0.33 -8.81 3.81
CA ALA A 280 0.14 -7.52 4.46
C ALA A 280 0.91 -7.42 5.79
N ARG A 281 0.81 -8.46 6.64
CA ARG A 281 1.47 -8.49 7.95
C ARG A 281 2.99 -8.57 7.82
N LEU A 282 3.50 -9.42 6.92
CA LEU A 282 4.95 -9.55 6.70
C LEU A 282 5.54 -8.29 6.09
N ASN A 283 4.85 -7.63 5.15
CA ASN A 283 5.30 -6.36 4.60
C ASN A 283 5.43 -5.29 5.68
N MET A 284 4.43 -5.17 6.56
CA MET A 284 4.47 -4.21 7.67
C MET A 284 5.59 -4.52 8.67
N MET A 285 5.76 -5.79 9.04
CA MET A 285 6.87 -6.21 9.90
C MET A 285 8.21 -5.90 9.25
N GLN A 286 8.40 -6.23 7.98
CA GLN A 286 9.65 -5.99 7.26
C GLN A 286 9.98 -4.50 7.19
N SER A 287 9.00 -3.66 6.85
CA SER A 287 9.15 -2.20 6.83
C SER A 287 9.57 -1.63 8.19
N ALA A 288 8.98 -2.12 9.29
CA ALA A 288 9.36 -1.71 10.64
C ALA A 288 10.77 -2.20 11.00
N MET A 289 11.09 -3.46 10.68
CA MET A 289 12.38 -4.08 10.99
C MET A 289 13.53 -3.43 10.21
N ASN A 290 13.30 -2.97 8.97
CA ASN A 290 14.30 -2.25 8.18
C ASN A 290 14.72 -0.92 8.83
N LYS A 291 13.81 -0.28 9.57
CA LYS A 291 14.04 0.99 10.30
C LYS A 291 14.56 0.81 11.72
N THR A 292 14.63 -0.44 12.19
CA THR A 292 15.03 -0.80 13.55
C THR A 292 16.52 -1.14 13.60
N GLU A 293 17.21 -0.71 14.65
CA GLU A 293 18.61 -1.10 14.89
C GLU A 293 18.70 -2.56 15.35
N LYS A 294 19.81 -3.25 15.04
CA LYS A 294 20.00 -4.61 15.56
C LYS A 294 20.09 -4.57 17.09
N GLY A 295 19.45 -5.52 17.75
CA GLY A 295 19.40 -5.61 19.21
C GLY A 295 18.31 -4.77 19.88
N SER A 296 17.45 -4.09 19.11
CA SER A 296 16.34 -3.27 19.65
C SER A 296 14.97 -3.70 19.12
N PHE A 297 13.92 -3.13 19.70
CA PHE A 297 12.54 -3.31 19.26
C PHE A 297 12.15 -2.23 18.27
N SER A 298 11.33 -2.59 17.28
CA SER A 298 10.68 -1.64 16.38
C SER A 298 9.71 -0.74 17.14
N ASP A 299 9.32 0.35 16.48
CA ASP A 299 8.12 1.11 16.88
C ASP A 299 6.89 0.20 16.90
N ARG A 300 5.88 0.62 17.66
CA ARG A 300 4.59 -0.08 17.70
C ARG A 300 3.87 0.08 16.37
N ILE A 301 3.34 -1.03 15.87
CA ILE A 301 2.57 -1.05 14.63
C ILE A 301 1.09 -1.21 14.98
N TRP A 302 0.31 -0.14 14.82
CA TRP A 302 -1.10 -0.11 15.23
C TRP A 302 -1.93 -1.25 14.62
N ALA A 303 -1.80 -1.49 13.31
CA ALA A 303 -2.54 -2.56 12.62
C ALA A 303 -2.07 -3.98 12.99
N MET A 304 -0.98 -4.11 13.74
CA MET A 304 -0.47 -5.39 14.28
C MET A 304 -0.79 -5.52 15.76
N GLU A 305 -2.02 -5.16 16.14
CA GLU A 305 -2.49 -5.18 17.52
C GLU A 305 -1.59 -4.33 18.44
N ASN A 306 -1.05 -3.23 17.90
CA ASN A 306 -0.16 -2.30 18.58
C ASN A 306 1.14 -2.93 19.14
N ARG A 307 1.61 -4.01 18.53
CA ARG A 307 2.83 -4.74 18.93
C ARG A 307 4.10 -4.11 18.37
N SER A 308 5.22 -4.36 19.04
CA SER A 308 6.60 -4.10 18.57
C SER A 308 7.32 -5.42 18.29
N PHE A 309 8.32 -5.39 17.41
CA PHE A 309 9.04 -6.58 16.95
C PHE A 309 10.55 -6.42 17.18
N TYR A 310 11.19 -7.47 17.69
CA TYR A 310 12.61 -7.45 18.04
C TYR A 310 13.50 -7.76 16.83
N LYS A 311 14.45 -6.88 16.50
CA LYS A 311 15.46 -7.13 15.47
C LYS A 311 16.68 -7.82 16.07
N SER A 312 16.79 -9.12 15.83
CA SER A 312 17.87 -9.94 16.39
C SER A 312 19.26 -9.52 15.90
N ASN A 313 20.26 -9.65 16.76
CA ASN A 313 21.68 -9.58 16.38
C ASN A 313 22.14 -10.83 15.60
N LEU A 314 21.37 -11.93 15.65
CA LEU A 314 21.70 -13.20 15.01
C LEU A 314 21.43 -13.19 13.50
N SER A 315 20.59 -12.28 13.02
CA SER A 315 20.24 -12.20 11.60
C SER A 315 21.18 -11.24 10.87
N ASP A 316 21.98 -11.78 9.95
CA ASP A 316 22.53 -11.05 8.83
C ASP A 316 21.49 -10.97 7.70
N LEU A 317 20.29 -10.51 8.04
CA LEU A 317 19.30 -10.18 7.03
C LEU A 317 19.79 -8.93 6.28
N SER A 318 20.68 -9.14 5.31
CA SER A 318 20.71 -8.33 4.10
C SER A 318 19.43 -8.67 3.34
N LEU A 319 18.35 -7.95 3.66
CA LEU A 319 17.14 -7.90 2.85
C LEU A 319 17.35 -6.86 1.75
#